data_AF-A0A7W8HZW6-F1
#
_entry.id   AF-A0A7W8HZW6-F1
#
_cell.length_a   1.000
_cell.length_b   1.000
_cell.length_c   1.000
_cell.angle_alpha   90.00
_cell.angle_beta   90.00
_cell.angle_gamma   90.00
#
_symmetry.space_group_name_H-M   'P 1'
#
loop_
_entity.id
_entity.type
_entity.pdbx_description
1 polymer ?
#
loop_
_entity_poly.entity_id
_entity_poly.type
_entity_poly.pdbx_seq_one_letter_code
_entity_poly.pdbx_strand_id
1 'polypeptide(L)'
;MALPTAGERPDIHLTPLLAGTVILDDGCLYVAQPGGPRRYVIWPYGTRVETSGGRLVLVNGRTRVAVGDEVALGGGSFPADAPGASVFAAPPPPARCVGAGEEVFGASTLEPLASFERRHRRVRD
;
A
#
# COMPACT_ATOMS: atom_id res chain seq x y z
N MET A 1 -29.67 -11.86 18.86
CA MET A 1 -28.45 -11.06 18.65
C MET A 1 -28.00 -11.35 17.21
N ALA A 2 -28.25 -10.43 16.28
CA ALA A 2 -27.87 -10.60 14.89
C ALA A 2 -26.45 -10.06 14.67
N LEU A 3 -25.58 -10.85 14.05
CA LEU A 3 -24.29 -10.37 13.58
C LEU A 3 -24.53 -9.34 12.46
N PRO A 4 -23.76 -8.25 12.39
CA PRO A 4 -23.83 -7.37 11.22
C PRO A 4 -23.40 -8.18 10.00
N THR A 5 -24.31 -8.39 9.06
CA THR A 5 -23.98 -8.88 7.72
C THR A 5 -23.11 -7.79 7.07
N ALA A 6 -21.87 -8.11 6.74
CA ALA A 6 -21.06 -7.25 5.88
C ALA A 6 -21.82 -7.11 4.56
N GLY A 7 -22.46 -5.94 4.34
CA GLY A 7 -23.06 -5.63 3.06
C GLY A 7 -22.00 -5.71 1.97
N GLU A 8 -22.38 -6.22 0.80
CA GLU A 8 -21.50 -6.28 -0.36
C GLU A 8 -20.98 -4.87 -0.68
N ARG A 9 -19.64 -4.73 -0.74
CA ARG A 9 -18.94 -3.46 -1.00
C ARG A 9 -18.29 -3.56 -2.38
N PRO A 10 -19.04 -3.31 -3.47
CA PRO A 10 -18.53 -3.48 -4.84
C PRO A 10 -17.38 -2.52 -5.17
N ASP A 11 -17.18 -1.49 -4.36
CA ASP A 11 -16.12 -0.48 -4.42
C ASP A 11 -14.77 -0.96 -3.85
N ILE A 12 -14.74 -2.09 -3.13
CA ILE A 12 -13.52 -2.65 -2.54
C ILE A 12 -13.09 -3.88 -3.32
N HIS A 13 -11.97 -3.78 -4.02
CA HIS A 13 -11.40 -4.89 -4.79
C HIS A 13 -10.21 -5.49 -4.05
N LEU A 14 -10.31 -6.79 -3.71
CA LEU A 14 -9.13 -7.57 -3.35
C LEU A 14 -8.20 -7.61 -4.56
N THR A 15 -7.03 -7.00 -4.41
CA THR A 15 -6.10 -6.85 -5.52
C THR A 15 -4.96 -7.87 -5.36
N PRO A 16 -4.69 -8.70 -6.37
CA PRO A 16 -3.65 -9.72 -6.30
C PRO A 16 -2.27 -9.05 -6.39
N LEU A 17 -1.74 -8.60 -5.25
CA LEU A 17 -0.40 -8.04 -5.06
C LEU A 17 -0.07 -6.76 -5.86
N LEU A 18 0.26 -5.68 -5.15
CA LEU A 18 0.89 -4.50 -5.74
C LEU A 18 2.41 -4.61 -5.61
N ALA A 19 3.12 -4.79 -6.72
CA ALA A 19 4.57 -4.80 -6.78
C ALA A 19 5.10 -3.60 -7.57
N GLY A 20 6.19 -3.00 -7.11
CA GLY A 20 6.82 -1.86 -7.77
C GLY A 20 7.84 -1.14 -6.89
N THR A 21 8.27 0.04 -7.32
CA THR A 21 9.29 0.86 -6.64
C THR A 21 8.65 1.89 -5.73
N VAL A 22 9.15 2.04 -4.50
CA VAL A 22 8.71 3.12 -3.61
C VAL A 22 9.26 4.46 -4.11
N ILE A 23 8.38 5.42 -4.36
CA ILE A 23 8.75 6.76 -4.79
C ILE A 23 8.16 7.81 -3.84
N LEU A 24 8.88 8.92 -3.70
CA LEU A 24 8.38 10.13 -3.04
C LEU A 24 8.19 11.20 -4.10
N ASP A 25 6.97 11.71 -4.24
CA ASP A 25 6.66 12.85 -5.10
C ASP A 25 5.74 13.82 -4.36
N ASP A 26 6.07 15.12 -4.40
CA ASP A 26 5.38 16.20 -3.69
C ASP A 26 5.01 15.88 -2.22
N GLY A 27 5.93 15.19 -1.51
CA GLY A 27 5.73 14.78 -0.12
C GLY A 27 4.75 13.62 0.08
N CYS A 28 4.33 12.96 -0.99
CA CYS A 28 3.43 11.80 -0.98
C CYS A 28 4.20 10.53 -1.39
N LEU A 29 3.96 9.44 -0.66
CA LEU A 29 4.62 8.16 -0.91
C LEU A 29 3.73 7.28 -1.80
N TYR A 30 4.30 6.84 -2.93
CA TYR A 30 3.62 5.99 -3.90
C TYR A 30 4.42 4.70 -4.15
N VAL A 31 3.77 3.75 -4.81
CA VAL A 31 4.44 2.64 -5.49
C VAL A 31 4.27 2.82 -6.99
N ALA A 32 5.39 2.95 -7.71
CA ALA A 32 5.43 3.01 -9.16
C ALA A 32 5.55 1.59 -9.74
N GLN A 33 4.56 1.19 -10.52
CA GLN A 33 4.58 -0.11 -11.19
C GLN A 33 5.40 -0.03 -12.49
N PRO A 34 6.19 -1.06 -12.85
CA PRO A 34 6.88 -1.10 -14.13
C PRO A 34 5.89 -0.99 -15.30
N GLY A 35 6.02 0.06 -16.12
CA GLY A 35 5.14 0.30 -17.27
C GLY A 35 3.68 0.65 -16.92
N GLY A 36 3.38 0.89 -15.65
CA GLY A 36 2.03 1.18 -15.15
C GLY A 36 1.94 2.52 -14.41
N PRO A 37 0.74 2.86 -13.90
CA PRO A 37 0.58 4.06 -13.09
C PRO A 37 1.31 3.93 -11.74
N ARG A 38 1.63 5.07 -11.13
CA ARG A 38 1.92 5.10 -9.70
C ARG A 38 0.62 4.97 -8.92
N ARG A 39 0.65 4.27 -7.79
CA ARG A 39 -0.49 4.15 -6.89
C ARG A 39 -0.17 4.76 -5.55
N TYR A 40 -1.10 5.56 -5.02
CA TYR A 40 -0.98 6.03 -3.65
C TYR A 40 -1.25 4.87 -2.70
N VAL A 41 -0.40 4.75 -1.69
CA VAL A 41 -0.44 3.63 -0.76
C VAL A 41 -0.76 4.13 0.63
N ILE A 42 -1.81 3.58 1.22
CA ILE A 42 -1.98 3.60 2.66
C ILE A 42 -1.16 2.45 3.20
N TRP A 43 -0.03 2.81 3.84
CA TRP A 43 0.93 1.83 4.34
C TRP A 43 0.36 1.02 5.49
N PRO A 44 0.82 -0.23 5.69
CA PRO A 44 0.30 -1.07 6.75
C PRO A 44 0.40 -0.40 8.12
N TYR A 45 -0.56 -0.69 8.99
CA TYR A 45 -0.57 -0.12 10.34
C TYR A 45 0.78 -0.37 11.07
N GLY A 46 1.23 0.63 11.81
CA GLY A 46 2.54 0.61 12.48
C GLY A 46 3.72 0.94 11.57
N THR A 47 3.50 1.20 10.27
CA THR A 47 4.54 1.73 9.40
C THR A 47 4.92 3.14 9.83
N ARG A 48 6.21 3.40 9.97
CA ARG A 48 6.77 4.71 10.30
C ARG A 48 7.79 5.10 9.25
N VAL A 49 7.95 6.40 9.03
CA VAL A 49 9.00 6.94 8.18
C VAL A 49 10.13 7.43 9.07
N GLU A 50 11.33 6.90 8.83
CA GLU A 50 12.57 7.30 9.48
C GLU A 50 13.53 7.89 8.44
N THR A 51 14.49 8.68 8.91
CA THR A 51 15.65 9.05 8.08
C THR A 51 16.86 8.22 8.52
N SER A 52 17.49 7.52 7.59
CA SER A 52 18.68 6.71 7.85
C SER A 52 19.67 6.87 6.71
N GLY A 53 20.90 7.29 7.02
CA GLY A 53 21.94 7.51 6.00
C GLY A 53 21.53 8.53 4.93
N GLY A 54 20.75 9.55 5.28
CA GLY A 54 20.24 10.56 4.33
C GLY A 54 19.11 10.09 3.41
N ARG A 55 18.60 8.87 3.60
CA ARG A 55 17.45 8.33 2.84
C ARG A 55 16.22 8.22 3.75
N LEU A 56 15.04 8.43 3.17
CA LEU A 56 13.78 8.09 3.83
C LEU A 56 13.56 6.58 3.78
N VAL A 57 13.24 6.00 4.94
CA VAL A 57 13.04 4.57 5.14
C VAL A 57 11.71 4.33 5.80
N LEU A 58 10.88 3.52 5.17
CA LEU A 58 9.65 2.97 5.73
C LEU A 58 10.01 1.77 6.59
N VAL A 59 9.54 1.79 7.84
CA VAL A 59 9.82 0.76 8.84
C VAL A 59 8.50 0.19 9.34
N ASN A 60 8.30 -1.12 9.17
CA ASN A 60 7.16 -1.86 9.69
C ASN A 60 7.65 -3.13 10.41
N GLY A 61 7.66 -3.10 11.74
CA GLY A 61 8.25 -4.17 12.55
C GLY A 61 9.74 -4.35 12.24
N ARG A 62 10.11 -5.51 11.67
CA ARG A 62 11.49 -5.81 11.24
C ARG A 62 11.76 -5.44 9.78
N THR A 63 10.72 -5.15 9.00
CA THR A 63 10.85 -4.78 7.59
C THR A 63 11.32 -3.33 7.49
N ARG A 64 12.36 -3.11 6.68
CA ARG A 64 12.87 -1.77 6.34
C ARG A 64 12.96 -1.68 4.82
N VAL A 65 12.38 -0.64 4.26
CA VAL A 65 12.35 -0.35 2.82
C VAL A 65 12.65 1.12 2.62
N ALA A 66 13.65 1.46 1.82
CA ALA A 66 13.94 2.85 1.49
C ALA A 66 13.15 3.32 0.26
N VAL A 67 12.99 4.64 0.14
CA VAL A 67 12.59 5.23 -1.15
C VAL A 67 13.62 4.83 -2.21
N GLY A 68 13.12 4.35 -3.35
CA GLY A 68 13.89 3.74 -4.44
C GLY A 68 13.95 2.21 -4.42
N ASP A 69 13.54 1.56 -3.33
CA ASP A 69 13.56 0.10 -3.24
C ASP A 69 12.30 -0.52 -3.86
N GLU A 70 12.40 -1.76 -4.34
CA GLU A 70 11.28 -2.55 -4.83
C GLU A 70 10.56 -3.31 -3.71
N VAL A 71 9.24 -3.24 -3.72
CA VAL A 71 8.36 -3.85 -2.73
C VAL A 71 7.29 -4.71 -3.36
N ALA A 72 6.78 -5.64 -2.55
CA ALA A 72 5.55 -6.36 -2.78
C ALA A 72 4.58 -6.04 -1.63
N LEU A 73 3.36 -5.59 -1.97
CA LEU A 73 2.32 -5.22 -1.02
C LEU A 73 1.09 -6.09 -1.25
N GLY A 74 0.67 -6.82 -0.22
CA GLY A 74 -0.66 -7.43 -0.17
C GLY A 74 -1.68 -6.40 0.28
N GLY A 75 -2.91 -6.47 -0.24
CA GLY A 75 -3.94 -5.49 0.10
C GLY A 75 -5.13 -5.49 -0.86
N GLY A 76 -5.79 -4.34 -0.92
CA GLY A 76 -6.90 -4.09 -1.82
C GLY A 76 -6.90 -2.66 -2.32
N SER A 77 -7.66 -2.42 -3.39
CA SER A 77 -7.80 -1.11 -4.01
C SER A 77 -9.23 -0.61 -3.86
N PHE A 78 -9.39 0.70 -3.66
CA PHE A 78 -10.69 1.35 -3.56
C PHE A 78 -10.59 2.82 -4.01
N PRO A 79 -11.69 3.44 -4.48
CA PRO A 79 -11.73 4.87 -4.76
C PRO A 79 -11.45 5.71 -3.51
N ALA A 80 -10.68 6.81 -3.63
CA ALA A 80 -10.29 7.66 -2.52
C ALA A 80 -11.47 8.29 -1.75
N ASP A 81 -12.60 8.48 -2.44
CA ASP A 81 -13.86 9.02 -1.92
C ASP A 81 -14.87 7.93 -1.55
N ALA A 82 -14.49 6.66 -1.61
CA ALA A 82 -15.35 5.55 -1.23
C ALA A 82 -15.79 5.68 0.25
N PRO A 83 -17.07 5.41 0.59
CA PRO A 83 -17.54 5.48 1.98
C PRO A 83 -16.72 4.57 2.93
N GLY A 84 -16.24 3.44 2.42
CA GLY A 84 -15.37 2.51 3.15
C GLY A 84 -13.92 2.98 3.31
N ALA A 85 -13.45 3.95 2.52
CA ALA A 85 -12.08 4.46 2.58
C ALA A 85 -11.77 5.05 3.97
N SER A 86 -12.75 5.67 4.61
CA SER A 86 -12.62 6.24 5.96
C SER A 86 -12.25 5.21 7.05
N VAL A 87 -12.56 3.92 6.84
CA VAL A 87 -12.22 2.83 7.77
C VAL A 87 -10.75 2.42 7.62
N PHE A 88 -10.19 2.54 6.41
CA PHE A 88 -8.81 2.15 6.11
C PHE A 88 -7.85 3.35 6.16
N ALA A 89 -8.36 4.55 5.95
CA ALA A 89 -7.63 5.80 5.83
C ALA A 89 -8.27 6.86 6.74
N ALA A 90 -8.02 6.77 8.04
CA ALA A 90 -8.41 7.81 9.00
C ALA A 90 -7.14 8.52 9.52
N PRO A 91 -6.90 9.79 9.15
CA PRO A 91 -7.69 10.65 8.25
C PRO A 91 -7.60 10.22 6.77
N PRO A 92 -8.55 10.67 5.91
CA PRO A 92 -8.53 10.35 4.48
C PRO A 92 -7.20 10.79 3.82
N PRO A 93 -6.81 10.17 2.69
CA PRO A 93 -5.62 10.58 1.96
C PRO A 93 -5.61 12.10 1.71
N PRO A 94 -4.49 12.80 1.89
CA PRO A 94 -4.42 14.22 1.59
C PRO A 94 -4.80 14.47 0.13
N ALA A 95 -5.66 15.45 -0.14
CA ALA A 95 -6.13 15.75 -1.50
C ALA A 95 -5.00 16.09 -2.50
N ARG A 96 -3.84 16.56 -2.00
CA ARG A 96 -2.64 16.77 -2.82
C ARG A 96 -1.99 15.47 -3.30
N CYS A 97 -2.17 14.37 -2.55
CA CYS A 97 -1.60 13.07 -2.87
C CYS A 97 -2.51 12.28 -3.80
N VAL A 98 -3.82 12.47 -3.69
CA VAL A 98 -4.85 11.69 -4.39
C VAL A 98 -6.09 12.57 -4.65
N GLY A 99 -6.55 12.62 -5.89
CA GLY A 99 -7.79 13.29 -6.29
C GLY A 99 -9.06 12.50 -5.92
N ALA A 100 -10.22 13.17 -5.90
CA ALA A 100 -11.50 12.49 -5.69
C ALA A 100 -11.77 11.47 -6.80
N GLY A 101 -12.17 10.24 -6.42
CA GLY A 101 -12.40 9.13 -7.36
C GLY A 101 -11.15 8.39 -7.85
N GLU A 102 -9.93 8.84 -7.50
CA GLU A 102 -8.71 8.10 -7.84
C GLU A 102 -8.55 6.84 -6.99
N GLU A 103 -7.95 5.79 -7.57
CA GLU A 103 -7.76 4.51 -6.90
C GLU A 103 -6.61 4.57 -5.88
N VAL A 104 -6.90 4.16 -4.65
CA VAL A 104 -5.95 4.06 -3.54
C VAL A 104 -5.73 2.59 -3.20
N PHE A 105 -4.48 2.22 -2.88
CA PHE A 105 -4.15 0.89 -2.41
C PHE A 105 -3.98 0.87 -0.88
N GLY A 106 -4.86 0.14 -0.19
CA GLY A 106 -4.73 -0.16 1.23
C GLY A 106 -3.84 -1.38 1.43
N ALA A 107 -2.60 -1.17 1.85
CA ALA A 107 -1.66 -2.27 2.08
C ALA A 107 -1.86 -2.90 3.47
N SER A 108 -2.03 -4.22 3.50
CA SER A 108 -2.06 -5.01 4.73
C SER A 108 -0.70 -5.63 5.05
N THR A 109 0.17 -5.79 4.04
CA THR A 109 1.54 -6.28 4.20
C THR A 109 2.53 -5.38 3.47
N LEU A 110 3.76 -5.36 3.97
CA LEU A 110 4.92 -4.71 3.36
C LEU A 110 6.10 -5.67 3.42
N GLU A 111 6.64 -6.04 2.26
CA GLU A 111 7.88 -6.80 2.17
C GLU A 111 8.75 -6.37 0.98
N PRO A 112 10.09 -6.50 1.07
CA PRO A 112 10.97 -6.30 -0.08
C PRO A 112 10.64 -7.32 -1.17
N LEU A 113 10.61 -6.89 -2.44
CA LEU A 113 10.19 -7.74 -3.57
C LEU A 113 11.01 -9.03 -3.65
N ALA A 114 12.34 -8.93 -3.52
CA ALA A 114 13.22 -10.09 -3.52
C ALA A 114 12.92 -11.11 -2.39
N SER A 115 12.39 -10.66 -1.25
CA SER A 115 11.97 -11.56 -0.15
C SER A 115 10.67 -12.27 -0.47
N PHE A 116 9.72 -11.58 -1.09
CA PHE A 116 8.49 -12.18 -1.60
C PHE A 116 8.80 -13.28 -2.62
N GLU A 117 9.61 -12.96 -3.64
CA GLU A 117 9.97 -13.92 -4.71
C GLU A 117 10.66 -15.17 -4.14
N ARG A 118 11.61 -15.00 -3.22
CA ARG A 118 12.27 -16.13 -2.55
C ARG A 118 11.29 -17.03 -1.78
N ARG A 119 10.29 -16.44 -1.12
CA ARG A 119 9.28 -17.20 -0.36
C ARG A 119 8.40 -18.00 -1.30
N HIS A 120 7.95 -17.40 -2.39
CA HIS A 120 7.04 -18.05 -3.35
C HIS A 120 7.72 -19.03 -4.29
N ARG A 121 9.04 -18.92 -4.49
CA ARG A 121 9.82 -19.93 -5.19
C ARG A 121 9.92 -21.24 -4.40
N ARG A 122 10.11 -21.16 -3.08
CA ARG A 122 10.22 -22.35 -2.19
C ARG A 122 8.93 -23.14 -2.02
N VAL A 123 7.78 -22.62 -2.46
CA VAL A 123 6.49 -23.33 -2.38
C VAL A 123 6.27 -24.22 -3.61
N ARG A 124 7.14 -24.13 -4.62
CA ARG A 124 7.04 -24.90 -5.88
C ARG A 124 8.04 -26.06 -5.97
N ASP A 125 8.91 -26.23 -4.97
CA ASP A 125 9.84 -27.35 -4.81
C ASP A 125 9.36 -28.25 -3.65
#